data_AF-A0A835VY44-F1
#
_entry.id   AF-A0A835VY44-F1
#
_cell.length_a   1.000
_cell.length_b   1.000
_cell.length_c   1.000
_cell.angle_alpha   90.00
_cell.angle_beta   90.00
_cell.angle_gamma   90.00
#
_symmetry.space_group_name_H-M   'P 1'
#
loop_
_entity.id
_entity.type
_entity.pdbx_description
1 polymer ?
#
loop_
_entity_poly.entity_id
_entity_poly.type
_entity_poly.pdbx_seq_one_letter_code
_entity_poly.pdbx_strand_id
1 'polypeptide(L)'
;MALRTSSRQNLGNSAALKGVPRTAATKAAISAALKGVARTAAAKAAISAGHTGVPRTAATKAAISAALKGVPRTAAAKAAISAGHTGVPRTAAAKAAISAGKKASEAHKKALAARKGVPLSEAHKRAISEARKGVPRTAATKAAISAALKGVPRTAAVKAAISAGKKGKPTKPLSEAHKKAISAGRKGKKA
;
A
#
# COMPACT_ATOMS: atom_id res chain seq x y z
N MET A 1 77.84 20.30 -14.61
CA MET A 1 76.80 21.30 -14.26
C MET A 1 75.62 21.08 -15.20
N ALA A 2 74.34 21.03 -14.82
CA ALA A 2 73.65 21.60 -13.68
C ALA A 2 72.44 20.72 -13.28
N LEU A 3 72.18 20.61 -11.97
CA LEU A 3 70.97 20.02 -11.41
C LEU A 3 69.76 20.95 -11.67
N ARG A 4 68.70 20.44 -12.31
CA ARG A 4 67.41 21.13 -12.40
C ARG A 4 66.59 20.84 -11.14
N THR A 5 66.64 21.74 -10.18
CA THR A 5 65.72 21.76 -9.03
C THR A 5 64.39 22.40 -9.45
N SER A 6 63.38 21.59 -9.78
CA SER A 6 62.00 22.05 -10.03
C SER A 6 61.05 21.62 -8.90
N SER A 7 61.54 21.63 -7.65
CA SER A 7 60.83 21.14 -6.46
C SER A 7 60.13 22.24 -5.65
N ARG A 8 59.83 23.41 -6.22
CA ARG A 8 59.44 24.60 -5.43
C ARG A 8 58.16 25.32 -5.86
N GLN A 9 57.19 24.63 -6.45
CA GLN A 9 55.93 25.27 -6.85
C GLN A 9 54.65 24.65 -6.26
N ASN A 10 54.71 23.51 -5.57
CA ASN A 10 53.48 22.80 -5.16
C ASN A 10 53.16 22.86 -3.65
N LEU A 11 53.80 23.75 -2.90
CA LEU A 11 53.53 23.95 -1.46
C LEU A 11 52.79 25.27 -1.14
N GLY A 12 52.52 26.10 -2.16
CA GLY A 12 51.90 27.44 -1.97
C GLY A 12 50.37 27.48 -1.90
N ASN A 13 49.65 26.47 -2.43
CA ASN A 13 48.20 26.58 -2.61
C ASN A 13 47.36 25.90 -1.51
N SER A 14 47.98 25.16 -0.60
CA SER A 14 47.28 24.35 0.40
C SER A 14 46.71 25.19 1.56
N ALA A 15 47.36 26.31 1.88
CA ALA A 15 46.92 27.20 2.96
C ALA A 15 45.86 28.23 2.49
N ALA A 16 45.95 28.70 1.24
CA ALA A 16 45.10 29.76 0.70
C ALA A 16 43.64 29.35 0.41
N LEU A 17 43.34 28.05 0.37
CA LEU A 17 42.00 27.52 0.05
C LEU A 17 41.28 26.90 1.25
N LYS A 18 41.85 27.02 2.45
CA LYS A 18 41.29 26.43 3.67
C LYS A 18 40.05 27.23 4.09
N GLY A 19 38.87 26.77 3.66
CA GLY A 19 37.58 27.40 3.97
C GLY A 19 36.82 27.95 2.75
N VAL A 20 37.41 27.94 1.55
CA VAL A 20 36.71 28.41 0.34
C VAL A 20 35.72 27.33 -0.14
N PRO A 21 34.41 27.63 -0.23
CA PRO A 21 33.43 26.66 -0.70
C PRO A 21 33.69 26.33 -2.17
N ARG A 22 33.92 25.05 -2.47
CA ARG A 22 34.09 24.58 -3.85
C ARG A 22 32.82 24.81 -4.66
N THR A 23 32.97 25.37 -5.87
CA THR A 23 31.86 25.57 -6.82
C THR A 23 31.28 24.22 -7.26
N ALA A 24 30.04 24.22 -7.75
CA ALA A 24 29.38 23.02 -8.26
C ALA A 24 30.17 22.37 -9.41
N ALA A 25 30.75 23.18 -10.30
CA ALA A 25 31.59 22.70 -11.40
C ALA A 25 32.84 21.97 -10.89
N THR A 26 33.52 22.51 -9.87
CA THR A 26 34.69 21.84 -9.26
C THR A 26 34.30 20.54 -8.54
N LYS A 27 33.16 20.53 -7.84
CA LYS A 27 32.66 19.29 -7.21
C LYS A 27 32.32 18.23 -8.26
N ALA A 28 31.69 18.60 -9.36
CA ALA A 28 31.36 17.70 -10.47
C ALA A 28 32.63 17.13 -11.14
N ALA A 29 33.64 17.97 -11.38
CA ALA A 29 34.92 17.53 -11.94
C ALA A 29 35.64 16.53 -11.02
N ILE A 30 35.67 16.78 -9.70
CA ILE A 30 36.23 15.86 -8.72
C ILE A 30 35.44 14.55 -8.69
N SER A 31 34.10 14.61 -8.69
CA SER A 31 33.25 13.42 -8.73
C SER A 31 33.43 12.61 -10.01
N ALA A 32 33.63 13.26 -11.16
CA ALA A 32 33.93 12.61 -12.42
C ALA A 32 35.30 11.92 -12.40
N ALA A 33 36.33 12.60 -11.87
CA ALA A 33 37.68 12.04 -11.74
C ALA A 33 37.74 10.84 -10.78
N LEU A 34 36.89 10.82 -9.75
CA LEU A 34 36.81 9.71 -8.79
C LEU A 34 35.83 8.61 -9.23
N LYS A 35 35.09 8.81 -10.34
CA LYS A 35 34.10 7.85 -10.84
C LYS A 35 34.85 6.63 -11.39
N GLY A 36 34.69 5.48 -10.74
CA GLY A 36 35.34 4.22 -11.13
C GLY A 36 36.67 3.94 -10.41
N VAL A 37 37.20 4.87 -9.61
CA VAL A 37 38.40 4.62 -8.80
C VAL A 37 38.03 3.70 -7.62
N ALA A 38 38.60 2.50 -7.60
CA ALA A 38 38.38 1.54 -6.52
C ALA A 38 38.97 2.07 -5.20
N ARG A 39 38.12 2.16 -4.16
CA ARG A 39 38.57 2.55 -2.82
C ARG A 39 39.43 1.45 -2.19
N THR A 40 40.51 1.84 -1.53
CA THR A 40 41.36 0.93 -0.74
C THR A 40 40.58 0.30 0.42
N ALA A 41 41.04 -0.86 0.91
CA ALA A 41 40.42 -1.53 2.05
C ALA A 41 40.36 -0.63 3.30
N ALA A 42 41.44 0.12 3.57
CA ALA A 42 41.50 1.08 4.67
C ALA A 42 40.47 2.21 4.52
N ALA A 43 40.27 2.76 3.32
CA ALA A 43 39.27 3.78 3.06
C ALA A 43 37.84 3.24 3.23
N LYS A 44 37.57 2.01 2.78
CA LYS A 44 36.28 1.34 3.00
C LYS A 44 36.01 1.10 4.49
N ALA A 45 37.03 0.66 5.23
CA ALA A 45 36.95 0.45 6.68
C ALA A 45 36.68 1.75 7.43
N ALA A 46 37.36 2.85 7.08
CA ALA A 46 37.15 4.16 7.71
C ALA A 46 35.73 4.71 7.47
N ILE A 47 35.22 4.58 6.24
CA ILE A 47 33.83 4.96 5.91
C ILE A 47 32.84 4.08 6.69
N SER A 48 33.08 2.78 6.75
CA SER A 48 32.24 1.86 7.51
C SER A 48 32.24 2.20 9.00
N ALA A 49 33.41 2.50 9.59
CA ALA A 49 33.56 2.91 10.97
C ALA A 49 32.83 4.23 11.28
N GLY A 50 32.82 5.18 10.34
CA GLY A 50 32.04 6.42 10.46
C GLY A 50 30.52 6.22 10.44
N HIS A 51 30.04 5.07 9.93
CA HIS A 51 28.63 4.71 9.90
C HIS A 51 28.23 3.67 10.95
N THR A 52 29.19 3.01 11.61
CA THR A 52 28.91 2.12 12.74
C THR A 52 28.41 2.95 13.93
N GLY A 53 27.25 2.57 14.48
CA GLY A 53 26.65 3.24 15.63
C GLY A 53 25.72 4.43 15.29
N VAL A 54 25.67 4.91 14.05
CA VAL A 54 24.75 5.98 13.65
C VAL A 54 23.33 5.41 13.46
N PRO A 55 22.34 5.75 14.31
CA PRO A 55 21.00 5.22 14.18
C PRO A 55 20.33 5.76 12.92
N ARG A 56 19.83 4.86 12.06
CA ARG A 56 19.02 5.26 10.89
C ARG A 56 17.71 5.91 11.35
N THR A 57 17.34 7.03 10.75
CA THR A 57 16.05 7.70 11.00
C THR A 57 14.88 6.80 10.61
N ALA A 58 13.70 7.07 11.16
CA ALA A 58 12.48 6.33 10.81
C ALA A 58 12.15 6.42 9.31
N ALA A 59 12.33 7.59 8.70
CA ALA A 59 12.14 7.81 7.27
C ALA A 59 13.09 6.95 6.41
N THR A 60 14.37 6.86 6.79
CA THR A 60 15.34 6.01 6.08
C THR A 60 15.01 4.52 6.24
N LYS A 61 14.60 4.08 7.44
CA LYS A 61 14.16 2.69 7.66
C LYS A 61 12.92 2.36 6.82
N ALA A 62 11.96 3.28 6.73
CA ALA A 62 10.74 3.12 5.93
C ALA A 62 11.06 3.05 4.43
N ALA A 63 11.93 3.92 3.92
CA ALA A 63 12.36 3.92 2.53
C ALA A 63 13.08 2.61 2.15
N ILE A 64 14.00 2.12 2.99
CA ILE A 64 14.66 0.83 2.78
C ILE A 64 13.65 -0.32 2.81
N SER A 65 12.71 -0.30 3.75
CA SER A 65 11.68 -1.34 3.87
C SER A 65 10.75 -1.34 2.65
N ALA A 66 10.38 -0.17 2.14
CA ALA A 66 9.58 -0.02 0.93
C ALA A 66 10.34 -0.53 -0.32
N ALA A 67 11.63 -0.20 -0.44
CA ALA A 67 12.46 -0.64 -1.55
C ALA A 67 12.69 -2.17 -1.56
N LEU A 68 12.74 -2.80 -0.39
CA LEU A 68 12.90 -4.25 -0.25
C LEU A 68 11.57 -5.02 -0.28
N LYS A 69 10.43 -4.31 -0.21
CA LYS A 69 9.11 -4.94 -0.21
C LYS A 69 8.84 -5.58 -1.57
N GLY A 70 8.69 -6.90 -1.58
CA GLY A 70 8.39 -7.66 -2.80
C GLY A 70 9.62 -8.08 -3.62
N VAL A 71 10.84 -7.70 -3.22
CA VAL A 71 12.07 -8.19 -3.87
C VAL A 71 12.33 -9.64 -3.44
N PRO A 72 12.23 -10.63 -4.35
CA PRO A 72 12.47 -12.02 -3.98
C PRO A 72 13.96 -12.22 -3.68
N ARG A 73 14.26 -12.90 -2.56
CA ARG A 73 15.64 -13.31 -2.24
C ARG A 73 16.13 -14.28 -3.31
N THR A 74 17.38 -14.10 -3.76
CA THR A 74 18.05 -15.03 -4.68
C THR A 74 18.19 -16.41 -4.04
N ALA A 75 18.33 -17.45 -4.87
CA ALA A 75 18.54 -18.82 -4.39
C ALA A 75 19.78 -18.94 -3.49
N ALA A 76 20.88 -18.28 -3.87
CA ALA A 76 22.10 -18.21 -3.06
C ALA A 76 21.88 -17.54 -1.69
N ALA A 77 21.12 -16.43 -1.64
CA ALA A 77 20.80 -15.79 -0.37
C ALA A 77 19.89 -16.65 0.52
N LYS A 78 18.92 -17.36 -0.07
CA LYS A 78 18.08 -18.32 0.66
C LYS A 78 18.92 -19.49 1.18
N ALA A 79 19.84 -20.02 0.37
CA ALA A 79 20.74 -21.09 0.75
C ALA A 79 21.69 -20.68 1.87
N ALA A 80 22.28 -19.48 1.82
CA ALA A 80 23.16 -18.98 2.88
C ALA A 80 22.43 -18.78 4.22
N ILE A 81 21.20 -18.23 4.19
CA ILE A 81 20.36 -18.10 5.39
C ILE A 81 19.99 -19.48 5.93
N SER A 82 19.59 -20.40 5.05
CA SER A 82 19.27 -21.78 5.44
C SER A 82 20.48 -22.48 6.03
N ALA A 83 21.67 -22.33 5.42
CA ALA A 83 22.92 -22.91 5.89
C ALA A 83 23.31 -22.40 7.28
N GLY A 84 23.09 -21.11 7.55
CA GLY A 84 23.31 -20.53 8.89
C GLY A 84 22.32 -21.00 9.95
N HIS A 85 21.21 -21.64 9.55
CA HIS A 85 20.21 -22.23 10.46
C HIS A 85 20.23 -23.77 10.49
N THR A 86 20.89 -24.43 9.53
CA THR A 86 21.14 -25.86 9.56
C THR A 86 22.27 -26.15 10.55
N GLY A 87 22.00 -27.02 11.54
CA GLY A 87 22.99 -27.41 12.55
C GLY A 87 22.95 -26.60 13.86
N VAL A 88 22.21 -25.49 13.94
CA VAL A 88 21.98 -24.79 15.22
C VAL A 88 20.82 -25.49 15.97
N PRO A 89 21.09 -26.22 17.07
CA PRO A 89 20.01 -26.87 17.82
C PRO A 89 19.10 -25.79 18.40
N ARG A 90 17.82 -25.83 18.01
CA ARG A 90 16.81 -24.97 18.62
C ARG A 90 16.64 -25.37 20.09
N THR A 91 16.66 -24.38 20.99
CA THR A 91 16.38 -24.60 22.42
C THR A 91 14.99 -25.22 22.62
N ALA A 92 14.79 -25.93 23.73
CA ALA A 92 13.49 -26.50 24.08
C ALA A 92 12.38 -25.43 24.12
N ALA A 93 12.70 -24.23 24.64
CA ALA A 93 11.80 -23.09 24.66
C ALA A 93 11.39 -22.63 23.25
N ALA A 94 12.34 -22.56 22.30
CA ALA A 94 12.04 -22.19 20.92
C ALA A 94 11.16 -23.24 20.23
N LYS A 95 11.41 -24.53 20.47
CA LYS A 95 10.56 -25.62 19.96
C LYS A 95 9.14 -25.56 20.54
N ALA A 96 9.01 -25.28 21.83
CA ALA A 96 7.73 -25.12 22.52
C ALA A 96 6.94 -23.90 22.00
N ALA A 97 7.60 -22.76 21.79
CA ALA A 97 6.96 -21.58 21.24
C ALA A 97 6.41 -21.81 19.81
N ILE A 98 7.16 -22.49 18.96
CA ILE A 98 6.73 -22.83 17.59
C ILE A 98 5.54 -23.80 17.61
N SER A 99 5.59 -24.83 18.47
CA SER A 99 4.49 -25.80 18.57
C SER A 99 3.22 -25.17 19.15
N ALA A 100 3.35 -24.28 20.14
CA ALA A 100 2.23 -23.48 20.67
C ALA A 100 1.63 -22.57 19.60
N GLY A 101 2.45 -21.87 18.82
CA GLY A 101 1.98 -21.01 17.72
C GLY A 101 1.23 -21.80 16.64
N LYS A 102 1.70 -23.00 16.29
CA LYS A 102 0.98 -23.90 15.37
C LYS A 102 -0.37 -24.34 15.94
N LYS A 103 -0.41 -24.77 17.21
CA LYS A 103 -1.67 -25.15 17.88
C LYS A 103 -2.66 -23.99 17.94
N ALA A 104 -2.20 -22.78 18.23
CA ALA A 104 -3.04 -21.58 18.21
C ALA A 104 -3.62 -21.31 16.80
N SER A 105 -2.82 -21.51 15.75
CA SER A 105 -3.29 -21.35 14.37
C SER A 105 -4.34 -22.40 13.98
N GLU A 106 -4.20 -23.65 14.44
CA GLU A 106 -5.19 -24.71 14.20
C GLU A 106 -6.47 -24.49 15.01
N ALA A 107 -6.36 -24.04 16.27
CA ALA A 107 -7.50 -23.65 17.09
C ALA A 107 -8.28 -22.50 16.45
N HIS A 108 -7.59 -21.51 15.91
CA HIS A 108 -8.21 -20.39 15.20
C HIS A 108 -8.94 -20.86 13.91
N LYS A 109 -8.32 -21.74 13.13
CA LYS A 109 -8.97 -22.36 11.95
C LYS A 109 -10.22 -23.14 12.34
N LYS A 110 -10.14 -23.94 13.40
CA LYS A 110 -11.28 -24.71 13.93
C LYS A 110 -12.40 -23.79 14.43
N ALA A 111 -12.07 -22.70 15.12
CA ALA A 111 -13.04 -21.71 15.57
C ALA A 111 -13.74 -21.01 14.40
N LEU A 112 -13.00 -20.67 13.34
CA LEU A 112 -13.59 -20.10 12.13
C LEU A 112 -14.50 -21.11 11.40
N ALA A 113 -14.08 -22.37 11.30
CA ALA A 113 -14.90 -23.43 10.73
C ALA A 113 -16.18 -23.65 11.54
N ALA A 114 -16.10 -23.65 12.87
CA ALA A 114 -17.25 -23.80 13.76
C ALA A 114 -18.24 -22.62 13.67
N ARG A 115 -17.77 -21.41 13.36
CA ARG A 115 -18.62 -20.23 13.16
C ARG A 115 -19.21 -20.14 11.74
N LYS A 116 -18.71 -20.94 10.80
CA LYS A 116 -19.18 -20.91 9.41
C LYS A 116 -20.62 -21.44 9.36
N GLY A 117 -21.53 -20.59 8.91
CA GLY A 117 -22.96 -20.94 8.77
C GLY A 117 -23.79 -20.73 10.05
N VAL A 118 -23.19 -20.32 11.17
CA VAL A 118 -23.95 -19.97 12.38
C VAL A 118 -24.70 -18.66 12.13
N PRO A 119 -26.05 -18.64 12.20
CA PRO A 119 -26.83 -17.43 11.99
C PRO A 119 -26.56 -16.43 13.12
N LEU A 120 -26.47 -15.14 12.76
CA LEU A 120 -26.34 -14.07 13.74
C LEU A 120 -27.58 -14.01 14.64
N SER A 121 -27.39 -13.72 15.93
CA SER A 121 -28.51 -13.46 16.84
C SER A 121 -29.25 -12.17 16.44
N GLU A 122 -30.53 -12.07 16.81
CA GLU A 122 -31.34 -10.88 16.49
C GLU A 122 -30.75 -9.59 17.07
N ALA A 123 -30.20 -9.64 18.28
CA ALA A 123 -29.49 -8.51 18.88
C ALA A 123 -28.29 -8.07 18.01
N HIS A 124 -27.52 -9.01 17.48
CA HIS A 124 -26.39 -8.73 16.61
C HIS A 124 -26.83 -8.15 15.25
N LYS A 125 -27.90 -8.68 14.67
CA LYS A 125 -28.48 -8.16 13.41
C LYS A 125 -28.96 -6.71 13.59
N ARG A 126 -29.63 -6.43 14.72
CA ARG A 126 -30.09 -5.07 15.07
C ARG A 126 -28.93 -4.10 15.19
N ALA A 127 -27.88 -4.45 15.94
CA ALA A 127 -26.69 -3.63 16.08
C ALA A 127 -26.02 -3.31 14.73
N ILE A 128 -25.89 -4.30 13.85
CA ILE A 128 -25.36 -4.09 12.49
C ILE A 128 -26.27 -3.17 11.66
N SER A 129 -27.58 -3.34 11.77
CA SER A 129 -28.56 -2.51 11.05
C SER A 129 -28.52 -1.06 11.54
N GLU A 130 -28.42 -0.84 12.85
CA GLU A 130 -28.30 0.49 13.45
C GLU A 130 -26.99 1.16 13.04
N ALA A 131 -25.86 0.44 13.12
CA ALA A 131 -24.56 0.96 12.71
C ALA A 131 -24.51 1.34 11.21
N ARG A 132 -25.33 0.71 10.38
CA ARG A 132 -25.43 1.00 8.94
C ARG A 132 -26.52 2.01 8.58
N LYS A 133 -27.35 2.42 9.55
CA LYS A 133 -28.45 3.34 9.31
C LYS A 133 -27.88 4.71 8.91
N GLY A 134 -28.31 5.24 7.78
CA GLY A 134 -27.84 6.53 7.26
C GLY A 134 -26.54 6.48 6.47
N VAL A 135 -25.82 5.34 6.41
CA VAL A 135 -24.60 5.22 5.60
C VAL A 135 -24.97 5.17 4.11
N PRO A 136 -24.57 6.16 3.29
CA PRO A 136 -24.92 6.17 1.88
C PRO A 136 -24.18 5.07 1.10
N ARG A 137 -24.90 4.40 0.20
CA ARG A 137 -24.28 3.43 -0.72
C ARG A 137 -23.34 4.13 -1.70
N THR A 138 -22.22 3.50 -2.02
CA THR A 138 -21.27 4.00 -3.03
C THR A 138 -21.90 4.03 -4.43
N ALA A 139 -21.35 4.84 -5.33
CA ALA A 139 -21.80 4.93 -6.72
C ALA A 139 -21.74 3.56 -7.43
N ALA A 140 -20.66 2.81 -7.24
CA ALA A 140 -20.51 1.46 -7.79
C ALA A 140 -21.60 0.50 -7.30
N THR A 141 -21.92 0.52 -6.00
CA THR A 141 -23.00 -0.32 -5.45
C THR A 141 -24.36 0.08 -5.99
N LYS A 142 -24.63 1.39 -6.14
CA LYS A 142 -25.88 1.86 -6.76
C LYS A 142 -25.99 1.40 -8.21
N ALA A 143 -24.92 1.53 -9.00
CA ALA A 143 -24.88 1.10 -10.39
C ALA A 143 -25.11 -0.41 -10.55
N ALA A 144 -24.48 -1.22 -9.71
CA ALA A 144 -24.67 -2.68 -9.72
C ALA A 144 -26.12 -3.07 -9.40
N ILE A 145 -26.74 -2.44 -8.40
CA ILE A 145 -28.16 -2.67 -8.07
C ILE A 145 -29.05 -2.25 -9.24
N SER A 146 -28.80 -1.09 -9.84
CA SER A 146 -29.57 -0.61 -11.00
C SER A 146 -29.43 -1.53 -12.21
N ALA A 147 -28.24 -2.08 -12.46
CA ALA A 147 -28.01 -3.06 -13.52
C ALA A 147 -28.76 -4.36 -13.26
N ALA A 148 -28.70 -4.89 -12.03
CA ALA A 148 -29.40 -6.11 -11.65
C ALA A 148 -30.93 -5.99 -11.73
N LEU A 149 -31.47 -4.80 -11.46
CA LEU A 149 -32.92 -4.54 -11.52
C LEU A 149 -33.40 -4.12 -12.92
N LYS A 150 -32.49 -3.88 -13.88
CA LYS A 150 -32.85 -3.44 -15.22
C LYS A 150 -33.57 -4.57 -15.96
N GLY A 151 -34.79 -4.32 -16.40
CA GLY A 151 -35.61 -5.31 -17.13
C GLY A 151 -36.37 -6.29 -16.25
N VAL A 152 -36.19 -6.28 -14.93
CA VAL A 152 -36.96 -7.14 -14.01
C VAL A 152 -38.37 -6.59 -13.82
N PRO A 153 -39.44 -7.29 -14.26
CA PRO A 153 -40.80 -6.81 -14.09
C PRO A 153 -41.21 -6.84 -12.62
N ARG A 154 -41.90 -5.78 -12.17
CA ARG A 154 -42.44 -5.73 -10.79
C ARG A 154 -43.60 -6.72 -10.65
N THR A 155 -43.61 -7.45 -9.53
CA THR A 155 -44.71 -8.36 -9.18
C THR A 155 -46.00 -7.59 -8.87
N ALA A 156 -47.14 -8.29 -8.92
CA ALA A 156 -48.45 -7.70 -8.60
C ALA A 156 -48.49 -7.12 -7.17
N ALA A 157 -47.94 -7.84 -6.18
CA ALA A 157 -47.85 -7.37 -4.80
C ALA A 157 -47.04 -6.06 -4.68
N VAL A 158 -45.91 -5.94 -5.39
CA VAL A 158 -45.11 -4.71 -5.39
C VAL A 158 -45.88 -3.56 -6.05
N LYS A 159 -46.59 -3.82 -7.15
CA LYS A 159 -47.44 -2.80 -7.80
C LYS A 159 -48.55 -2.31 -6.85
N ALA A 160 -49.21 -3.23 -6.15
CA ALA A 160 -50.26 -2.93 -5.18
C ALA A 160 -49.75 -2.11 -3.99
N ALA A 161 -48.58 -2.45 -3.44
CA ALA A 161 -47.95 -1.69 -2.37
C ALA A 161 -47.59 -0.25 -2.81
N ILE A 162 -47.08 -0.09 -4.04
CA ILE A 162 -46.78 1.23 -4.60
C ILE A 162 -48.06 2.05 -4.79
N SER A 163 -49.14 1.45 -5.31
CA SER A 163 -50.41 2.16 -5.48
C SER A 163 -51.02 2.56 -4.15
N ALA A 164 -51.00 1.67 -3.15
CA ALA A 164 -51.46 1.98 -1.80
C ALA A 164 -50.67 3.14 -1.17
N GLY A 165 -49.34 3.12 -1.29
CA GLY A 165 -48.48 4.19 -0.77
C GLY A 165 -48.56 5.52 -1.52
N LYS A 166 -49.18 5.56 -2.71
CA LYS A 166 -49.45 6.79 -3.48
C LYS A 166 -50.87 7.32 -3.29
N LYS A 167 -51.81 6.48 -2.84
CA LYS A 167 -53.21 6.85 -2.62
C LYS A 167 -53.26 7.98 -1.58
N GLY A 168 -53.91 9.09 -1.93
CA GLY A 168 -54.08 10.25 -1.04
C GLY A 168 -52.91 11.23 -0.97
N LYS A 169 -51.79 11.00 -1.68
CA LYS A 169 -50.69 11.99 -1.75
C LYS A 169 -51.00 13.04 -2.81
N PRO A 170 -50.95 14.35 -2.50
CA PRO A 170 -51.23 15.40 -3.49
C PRO A 170 -50.18 15.34 -4.60
N THR A 171 -50.63 15.03 -5.81
CA THR A 171 -49.79 15.10 -7.02
C THR A 171 -50.06 16.42 -7.71
N LYS A 172 -49.02 17.21 -7.96
CA LYS A 172 -49.14 18.44 -8.77
C LYS A 172 -49.64 18.07 -10.17
N PRO A 173 -50.60 18.83 -10.75
CA PRO A 173 -51.01 18.62 -12.14
C PRO A 173 -49.81 18.77 -13.08
N LEU A 174 -49.71 17.87 -14.06
CA LEU A 174 -48.65 17.90 -15.07
C LEU A 174 -48.77 19.18 -15.91
N SER A 175 -47.65 19.87 -16.15
CA SER A 175 -47.62 21.01 -17.07
C SER A 175 -47.88 20.57 -18.51
N GLU A 176 -48.40 21.47 -19.33
CA GLU A 176 -48.67 21.20 -20.76
C GLU A 176 -47.42 20.76 -21.54
N ALA A 177 -46.26 21.35 -21.23
CA ALA A 177 -44.99 20.91 -21.79
C ALA A 177 -44.65 19.45 -21.42
N HIS A 178 -44.91 19.06 -20.17
CA HIS A 178 -44.67 17.70 -19.70
C HIS A 178 -45.65 16.69 -20.33
N LYS A 179 -46.92 17.08 -20.51
CA LYS A 179 -47.93 16.26 -21.22
C LYS A 179 -47.53 16.04 -22.68
N LYS A 180 -47.06 17.08 -23.37
CA LYS A 180 -46.53 16.99 -24.75
C LYS A 180 -45.30 16.09 -24.85
N ALA A 181 -44.38 16.14 -23.88
CA ALA A 181 -43.21 15.25 -23.86
C ALA A 181 -43.60 13.77 -23.66
N ILE A 182 -44.57 13.48 -22.77
CA ILE A 182 -45.09 12.12 -22.59
C ILE A 182 -45.79 11.62 -23.85
N SER A 183 -46.59 12.46 -24.52
CA SER A 183 -47.32 12.06 -25.72
C SER A 183 -46.36 11.80 -26.90
N ALA A 184 -45.30 12.60 -27.05
CA ALA A 184 -44.24 12.35 -28.03
C ALA A 184 -43.49 11.03 -27.77
N GLY A 185 -43.10 10.76 -26.51
CA GLY A 185 -42.38 9.53 -26.15
C GLY A 185 -43.22 8.24 -26.26
N ARG A 186 -44.55 8.34 -26.23
CA ARG A 186 -45.48 7.22 -26.45
C ARG A 186 -45.74 6.93 -27.93
N LYS A 187 -45.67 7.95 -28.81
CA LYS A 187 -45.88 7.77 -30.25
C LYS A 187 -44.83 6.85 -30.90
N GLY A 188 -43.60 6.80 -30.38
CA GLY A 188 -42.53 5.93 -30.88
C GLY A 188 -42.50 4.49 -30.32
N LYS A 189 -43.51 4.06 -29.54
CA LYS A 189 -43.57 2.72 -28.91
C LYS A 189 -44.71 1.84 -29.43
N LYS A 190 -45.34 2.20 -30.55
CA LYS A 190 -46.27 1.31 -31.25
C LYS A 190 -45.48 0.51 -32.29
N ALA A 191 -45.02 -0.67 -31.89
CA ALA A 191 -44.72 -1.82 -32.73
C ALA A 191 -45.17 -3.05 -31.94
#